data_AF-A0A2E3DQM7-F1
#
_entry.id   AF-A0A2E3DQM7-F1
#
_cell.length_a   1.000
_cell.length_b   1.000
_cell.length_c   1.000
_cell.angle_alpha   90.00
_cell.angle_beta   90.00
_cell.angle_gamma   90.00
#
_symmetry.space_group_name_H-M   'P 1'
#
loop_
_entity.id
_entity.type
_entity.pdbx_description
1 polymer ?
#
loop_
_entity_poly.entity_id
_entity_poly.type
_entity_poly.pdbx_seq_one_letter_code
_entity_poly.pdbx_strand_id
1 'polypeptide(L)'
;MRMQFLKFLIPCLIFSQEVDIVKYGVFEPSVIILIEKKVQEGIITREDADNRYLNFLKTNTNKTKNNESVINNHFKKIGVDDLNQLRNEFLKRKFPVEQIEATLGGMLRLIHAMKKQQHAYQISPRLESYFKDRLGLKKSHKNYIITKSKKLARIR
;
A
#
# COMPACT_ATOMS: atom_id res chain seq x y z
N MET A 1 30.83 -58.25 -10.89
CA MET A 1 30.63 -57.34 -12.04
C MET A 1 29.40 -56.47 -11.76
N ARG A 2 29.49 -55.14 -11.95
CA ARG A 2 28.48 -54.06 -11.75
C ARG A 2 28.19 -53.72 -10.27
N MET A 3 28.81 -52.71 -9.64
CA MET A 3 28.81 -51.25 -9.89
C MET A 3 27.39 -50.66 -9.81
N GLN A 4 27.11 -49.77 -8.83
CA GLN A 4 26.68 -48.36 -9.03
C GLN A 4 25.72 -47.75 -7.97
N PHE A 5 26.22 -46.64 -7.40
CA PHE A 5 25.55 -45.36 -7.07
C PHE A 5 24.44 -45.29 -6.00
N LEU A 6 24.87 -44.85 -4.81
CA LEU A 6 24.39 -43.67 -4.09
C LEU A 6 23.19 -42.96 -4.75
N LYS A 7 22.00 -43.07 -4.16
CA LYS A 7 20.88 -42.17 -4.45
C LYS A 7 20.55 -41.37 -3.21
N PHE A 8 21.21 -40.21 -3.11
CA PHE A 8 20.66 -39.04 -2.44
C PHE A 8 19.26 -38.79 -3.01
N LEU A 9 18.25 -38.85 -2.16
CA LEU A 9 16.94 -38.30 -2.48
C LEU A 9 16.45 -37.53 -1.25
N ILE A 10 17.16 -36.43 -0.97
CA ILE A 10 16.58 -35.31 -0.25
C ILE A 10 15.44 -34.85 -1.15
N PRO A 11 14.16 -34.94 -0.74
CA PRO A 11 13.11 -34.27 -1.46
C PRO A 11 13.40 -32.79 -1.24
N CYS A 12 13.99 -32.16 -2.26
CA CYS A 12 14.03 -30.72 -2.37
C CYS A 12 12.56 -30.30 -2.38
N LEU A 13 12.06 -29.90 -1.21
CA LEU A 13 10.83 -29.13 -1.05
C LEU A 13 11.08 -27.83 -1.81
N ILE A 14 10.88 -27.86 -3.12
CA ILE A 14 10.62 -26.68 -3.91
C ILE A 14 9.23 -26.23 -3.46
N PHE A 15 9.18 -25.62 -2.27
CA PHE A 15 8.18 -24.62 -1.97
C PHE A 15 8.41 -23.54 -3.00
N SER A 16 7.72 -23.64 -4.12
CA SER A 16 7.48 -22.52 -5.00
C SER A 16 6.69 -21.54 -4.14
N GLN A 17 7.40 -20.67 -3.42
CA GLN A 17 6.78 -19.47 -2.87
C GLN A 17 6.28 -18.71 -4.08
N GLU A 18 4.96 -18.74 -4.30
CA GLU A 18 4.26 -17.75 -5.10
C GLU A 18 4.75 -16.39 -4.61
N VAL A 19 5.67 -15.81 -5.38
CA VAL A 19 6.19 -14.47 -5.11
C VAL A 19 4.96 -13.57 -5.07
N ASP A 20 4.82 -12.77 -4.00
CA ASP A 20 3.73 -11.83 -3.73
C ASP A 20 3.64 -10.72 -4.82
N ILE A 21 3.45 -11.09 -6.08
CA ILE A 21 3.38 -10.18 -7.24
C ILE A 21 2.15 -9.26 -7.10
N VAL A 22 1.14 -9.70 -6.35
CA VAL A 22 -0.07 -8.94 -6.01
C VAL A 22 0.21 -7.74 -5.08
N LYS A 23 1.39 -7.66 -4.44
CA LYS A 23 1.73 -6.57 -3.52
C LYS A 23 2.07 -5.26 -4.24
N TYR A 24 2.37 -5.27 -5.54
CA TYR A 24 2.99 -4.12 -6.23
C TYR A 24 2.34 -3.80 -7.59
N GLY A 25 1.00 -3.74 -7.68
CA GLY A 25 0.22 -3.51 -8.92
C GLY A 25 0.49 -2.21 -9.71
N VAL A 26 1.55 -1.45 -9.38
CA VAL A 26 2.00 -0.21 -10.06
C VAL A 26 3.31 -0.42 -10.83
N PHE A 27 3.95 -1.57 -10.69
CA PHE A 27 5.27 -1.83 -11.25
C PHE A 27 5.19 -2.80 -12.41
N GLU A 28 6.05 -2.61 -13.40
CA GLU A 28 6.25 -3.61 -14.45
C GLU A 28 6.67 -4.94 -13.78
N PRO A 29 6.01 -6.08 -14.07
CA PRO A 29 6.25 -7.34 -13.39
C PRO A 29 7.73 -7.76 -13.36
N SER A 30 8.47 -7.45 -14.43
CA SER A 30 9.92 -7.64 -14.56
C SER A 30 10.75 -6.91 -13.49
N VAL A 31 10.36 -5.69 -13.11
CA VAL A 31 11.05 -4.87 -12.11
C VAL A 31 10.84 -5.42 -10.70
N ILE A 32 9.62 -5.85 -10.37
CA ILE A 32 9.31 -6.48 -9.09
C ILE A 32 10.13 -7.77 -8.96
N ILE A 33 10.08 -8.63 -9.98
CA ILE A 33 10.79 -9.91 -9.99
C ILE A 33 12.29 -9.69 -9.78
N LEU A 34 12.88 -8.69 -10.43
CA LEU A 34 14.30 -8.37 -10.27
C LEU A 34 14.64 -7.89 -8.85
N ILE A 35 13.81 -7.04 -8.24
CA ILE A 35 14.04 -6.52 -6.89
C ILE A 35 13.89 -7.64 -5.85
N GLU A 36 12.84 -8.44 -5.94
CA GLU A 36 12.62 -9.57 -5.02
C GLU A 36 13.71 -10.64 -5.16
N LYS A 37 14.18 -10.92 -6.39
CA LYS A 37 15.31 -11.83 -6.62
C LYS A 37 16.58 -11.34 -5.90
N LYS A 38 16.88 -10.03 -5.95
CA LYS A 38 18.02 -9.45 -5.23
C LYS A 38 17.88 -9.52 -3.71
N VAL A 39 16.66 -9.47 -3.18
CA VAL A 39 16.40 -9.70 -1.75
C VAL A 39 16.66 -11.16 -1.39
N GLN A 40 16.17 -12.09 -2.20
CA GLN A 40 16.38 -13.53 -1.98
C GLN A 40 17.86 -13.92 -2.08
N GLU A 41 18.60 -13.31 -3.00
CA GLU A 41 20.04 -13.51 -3.14
C GLU A 41 20.86 -12.79 -2.05
N GLY A 42 20.21 -12.04 -1.14
CA GLY A 42 20.87 -11.29 -0.07
C GLY A 42 21.70 -10.09 -0.54
N ILE A 43 21.55 -9.69 -1.80
CA ILE A 43 22.27 -8.57 -2.43
C ILE A 43 21.76 -7.23 -1.88
N ILE A 44 20.48 -7.15 -1.55
CA ILE A 44 19.86 -5.98 -0.93
C ILE A 44 18.99 -6.40 0.26
N THR A 45 18.81 -5.51 1.22
CA THR A 45 17.92 -5.76 2.35
C THR A 45 16.45 -5.61 1.93
N ARG A 46 15.53 -6.13 2.76
CA ARG A 46 14.09 -5.90 2.55
C ARG A 46 13.73 -4.41 2.61
N GLU A 47 14.40 -3.64 3.46
CA GLU A 47 14.24 -2.20 3.59
C GLU A 47 14.70 -1.46 2.32
N ASP A 48 15.81 -1.88 1.72
CA ASP A 48 16.28 -1.34 0.44
C ASP A 48 15.30 -1.59 -0.70
N ALA A 49 14.68 -2.77 -0.72
CA ALA A 49 13.63 -3.08 -1.69
C ALA A 49 12.41 -2.17 -1.50
N ASP A 50 11.94 -1.98 -0.26
CA ASP A 50 10.83 -1.09 0.07
C ASP A 50 11.13 0.36 -0.32
N ASN A 51 12.35 0.85 -0.07
CA ASN A 51 12.80 2.18 -0.53
C ASN A 51 12.83 2.32 -2.05
N ARG A 52 13.25 1.28 -2.77
CA ARG A 52 13.22 1.26 -4.24
C ARG A 52 11.78 1.33 -4.76
N TYR A 53 10.86 0.59 -4.15
CA TYR A 53 9.44 0.70 -4.49
C TYR A 53 8.91 2.12 -4.25
N LEU A 54 9.22 2.73 -3.11
CA LEU A 54 8.84 4.11 -2.82
C LEU A 54 9.40 5.12 -3.84
N ASN A 55 10.64 4.94 -4.30
CA ASN A 55 11.23 5.84 -5.29
C ASN A 55 10.60 5.70 -6.67
N PHE A 56 10.25 4.49 -7.10
CA PHE A 56 9.53 4.25 -8.35
C PHE A 56 8.14 4.87 -8.35
N LEU A 57 7.42 4.82 -7.22
CA LEU A 57 6.16 5.54 -7.05
C LEU A 57 6.35 7.05 -7.22
N LYS A 58 7.49 7.60 -6.78
CA LYS A 58 7.81 9.03 -6.95
C LYS A 58 8.19 9.38 -8.40
N THR A 59 8.88 8.49 -9.13
CA THR A 59 9.41 8.78 -10.48
C THR A 59 8.47 8.47 -11.63
N ASN A 60 7.56 7.48 -11.54
CA ASN A 60 6.54 7.19 -12.57
C ASN A 60 5.39 8.23 -12.62
N THR A 61 5.60 9.33 -11.93
CA THR A 61 4.62 10.30 -11.48
C THR A 61 5.00 11.67 -12.07
N ASN A 62 5.25 11.72 -13.39
CA ASN A 62 5.42 12.99 -14.13
C ASN A 62 4.07 13.68 -14.45
N LYS A 63 2.94 12.93 -14.44
CA LYS A 63 1.58 13.49 -14.21
C LYS A 63 1.29 13.76 -12.72
N THR A 64 2.19 13.27 -11.88
CA THR A 64 2.09 13.00 -10.44
C THR A 64 2.32 14.17 -9.52
N LYS A 65 3.44 14.86 -9.80
CA LYS A 65 3.96 15.98 -8.99
C LYS A 65 2.92 17.03 -8.63
N ASN A 66 2.03 17.37 -9.57
CA ASN A 66 0.96 18.35 -9.30
C ASN A 66 -0.10 17.79 -8.34
N ASN A 67 -0.55 16.55 -8.52
CA ASN A 67 -1.55 15.92 -7.66
C ASN A 67 -1.00 15.47 -6.30
N GLU A 68 0.24 15.00 -6.26
CA GLU A 68 0.95 14.64 -5.02
C GLU A 68 1.14 15.88 -4.15
N SER A 69 1.55 17.01 -4.74
CA SER A 69 1.56 18.33 -4.09
C SER A 69 0.17 18.70 -3.55
N VAL A 70 -0.89 18.54 -4.34
CA VAL A 70 -2.26 18.90 -3.92
C VAL A 70 -2.75 18.05 -2.75
N ILE A 71 -2.64 16.72 -2.81
CA ILE A 71 -3.06 15.84 -1.71
C ILE A 71 -2.21 16.11 -0.47
N ASN A 72 -0.89 16.21 -0.61
CA ASN A 72 0.01 16.56 0.51
C ASN A 72 -0.40 17.89 1.15
N ASN A 73 -0.70 18.92 0.35
CA ASN A 73 -1.16 20.22 0.84
C ASN A 73 -2.48 20.14 1.60
N HIS A 74 -3.44 19.33 1.12
CA HIS A 74 -4.70 19.13 1.84
C HIS A 74 -4.50 18.41 3.17
N PHE A 75 -3.61 17.41 3.24
CA PHE A 75 -3.27 16.71 4.47
C PHE A 75 -2.50 17.60 5.45
N LYS A 76 -1.59 18.43 4.96
CA LYS A 76 -0.88 19.42 5.78
C LYS A 76 -1.83 20.42 6.42
N LYS A 77 -2.84 20.90 5.66
CA LYS A 77 -3.90 21.80 6.17
C LYS A 77 -4.76 21.19 7.29
N ILE A 78 -4.78 19.86 7.45
CA ILE A 78 -5.49 19.18 8.54
C ILE A 78 -4.52 18.63 9.61
N GLY A 79 -3.26 19.08 9.60
CA GLY A 79 -2.25 18.76 10.61
C GLY A 79 -1.51 17.44 10.41
N VAL A 80 -1.41 16.95 9.17
CA VAL A 80 -0.56 15.81 8.81
C VAL A 80 0.67 16.31 8.03
N ASP A 81 1.79 16.44 8.73
CA ASP A 81 3.03 16.97 8.15
C ASP A 81 3.78 15.94 7.31
N ASP A 82 3.74 14.66 7.70
CA ASP A 82 4.33 13.56 6.95
C ASP A 82 3.27 12.57 6.43
N LEU A 83 2.85 12.76 5.18
CA LEU A 83 1.91 11.86 4.54
C LEU A 83 2.55 10.51 4.16
N ASN A 84 3.87 10.43 4.07
CA ASN A 84 4.55 9.16 3.77
C ASN A 84 4.42 8.17 4.92
N GLN A 85 4.36 8.67 6.16
CA GLN A 85 4.02 7.83 7.31
C GLN A 85 2.67 7.11 7.10
N LEU A 86 1.66 7.83 6.58
CA LEU A 86 0.34 7.24 6.32
C LEU A 86 0.37 6.22 5.17
N ARG A 87 1.10 6.52 4.09
CA ARG A 87 1.33 5.58 2.98
C ARG A 87 2.01 4.30 3.47
N ASN A 88 3.03 4.42 4.32
CA ASN A 88 3.73 3.30 4.93
C ASN A 88 2.81 2.48 5.86
N GLU A 89 1.92 3.13 6.61
CA GLU A 89 0.90 2.42 7.39
C GLU A 89 -0.04 1.60 6.50
N PHE A 90 -0.42 2.08 5.31
CA PHE A 90 -1.26 1.34 4.37
C PHE A 90 -0.53 0.12 3.79
N LEU A 91 0.74 0.30 3.42
CA LEU A 91 1.59 -0.79 2.93
C LEU A 91 1.74 -1.90 3.97
N LYS A 92 2.04 -1.54 5.23
CA LYS A 92 2.12 -2.49 6.36
C LYS A 92 0.81 -3.25 6.57
N ARG A 93 -0.32 -2.62 6.26
CA ARG A 93 -1.67 -3.20 6.36
C ARG A 93 -2.14 -3.91 5.10
N LYS A 94 -1.25 -4.09 4.11
CA LYS A 94 -1.52 -4.80 2.85
C LYS A 94 -2.68 -4.19 2.04
N PHE A 95 -2.76 -2.86 2.03
CA PHE A 95 -3.62 -2.16 1.08
C PHE A 95 -3.15 -2.45 -0.36
N PRO A 96 -4.06 -2.56 -1.34
CA PRO A 96 -3.67 -2.63 -2.74
C PRO A 96 -2.93 -1.34 -3.11
N VAL A 97 -1.71 -1.46 -3.63
CA VAL A 97 -0.80 -0.31 -3.82
C VAL A 97 -1.38 0.69 -4.80
N GLU A 98 -1.99 0.19 -5.87
CA GLU A 98 -2.68 0.98 -6.89
C GLU A 98 -3.86 1.79 -6.34
N GLN A 99 -4.38 1.42 -5.15
CA GLN A 99 -5.49 2.10 -4.50
C GLN A 99 -5.07 3.07 -3.40
N ILE A 100 -3.78 3.19 -3.06
CA ILE A 100 -3.30 4.02 -1.95
C ILE A 100 -3.66 5.50 -2.15
N GLU A 101 -3.33 6.10 -3.30
CA GLU A 101 -3.61 7.51 -3.55
C GLU A 101 -5.12 7.80 -3.64
N ALA A 102 -5.89 6.89 -4.28
CA ALA A 102 -7.35 6.99 -4.34
C ALA A 102 -8.00 6.86 -2.95
N THR A 103 -7.40 6.06 -2.07
CA THR A 103 -7.79 5.92 -0.67
C THR A 103 -7.53 7.20 0.11
N LEU A 104 -6.36 7.83 -0.06
CA LEU A 104 -6.04 9.12 0.56
C LEU A 104 -7.04 10.21 0.15
N GLY A 105 -7.40 10.27 -1.13
CA GLY A 105 -8.44 11.18 -1.62
C GLY A 105 -9.82 10.91 -0.99
N GLY A 106 -10.20 9.64 -0.82
CA GLY A 106 -11.42 9.25 -0.11
C GLY A 106 -11.38 9.63 1.38
N MET A 107 -10.23 9.47 2.02
CA MET A 107 -10.01 9.86 3.41
C MET A 107 -10.17 11.34 3.65
N LEU A 108 -9.72 12.20 2.73
CA LEU A 108 -9.97 13.64 2.82
C LEU A 108 -11.47 13.93 2.85
N ARG A 109 -12.27 13.28 1.99
CA ARG A 109 -13.74 13.44 1.99
C ARG A 109 -14.36 13.02 3.32
N LEU A 110 -13.91 11.90 3.89
CA LEU A 110 -14.33 11.46 5.24
C LEU A 110 -14.01 12.53 6.28
N ILE A 111 -12.77 13.01 6.31
CA ILE A 111 -12.30 13.96 7.31
C ILE A 111 -13.07 15.28 7.22
N HIS A 112 -13.30 15.80 6.02
CA HIS A 112 -14.07 17.04 5.83
C HIS A 112 -15.53 16.86 6.28
N ALA A 113 -16.14 15.73 5.94
CA ALA A 113 -17.51 15.44 6.36
C ALA A 113 -17.61 15.25 7.90
N MET A 114 -16.62 14.61 8.52
CA MET A 114 -16.50 14.48 9.97
C MET A 114 -16.28 15.82 10.65
N LYS A 115 -15.43 16.71 10.11
CA LYS A 115 -15.26 18.07 10.66
C LYS A 115 -16.57 18.87 10.61
N LYS A 116 -17.39 18.68 9.57
CA LYS A 116 -18.69 19.34 9.42
C LYS A 116 -19.77 18.81 10.37
N GLN A 117 -19.82 17.49 10.58
CA GLN A 117 -20.88 16.83 11.38
C GLN A 117 -20.44 16.44 12.81
N GLN A 118 -19.18 16.73 13.16
CA GLN A 118 -18.55 16.45 14.46
C GLN A 118 -18.78 15.00 14.92
N HIS A 119 -19.42 14.81 16.07
CA HIS A 119 -19.58 13.51 16.74
C HIS A 119 -20.64 12.61 16.12
N ALA A 120 -21.55 13.16 15.30
CA ALA A 120 -22.68 12.42 14.74
C ALA A 120 -22.40 11.79 13.37
N TYR A 121 -21.17 11.95 12.84
CA TYR A 121 -20.88 11.53 11.46
C TYR A 121 -21.01 10.01 11.27
N GLN A 122 -21.94 9.63 10.39
CA GLN A 122 -22.04 8.29 9.80
C GLN A 122 -21.53 8.33 8.36
N ILE A 123 -20.80 7.28 7.95
CA ILE A 123 -20.31 7.20 6.58
C ILE A 123 -21.50 7.12 5.61
N SER A 124 -21.47 7.93 4.55
CA SER A 124 -22.54 7.91 3.57
C SER A 124 -22.47 6.62 2.72
N PRO A 125 -23.62 6.08 2.27
CA PRO A 125 -23.65 4.89 1.42
C PRO A 125 -22.78 5.03 0.16
N ARG A 126 -22.74 6.24 -0.42
CA ARG A 126 -21.89 6.57 -1.57
C ARG A 126 -20.40 6.40 -1.26
N LEU A 127 -19.96 6.86 -0.10
CA LEU A 127 -18.55 6.81 0.28
C LEU A 127 -18.15 5.40 0.74
N GLU A 128 -19.07 4.67 1.36
CA GLU A 128 -18.90 3.26 1.66
C GLU A 128 -18.77 2.42 0.37
N SER A 129 -19.66 2.61 -0.61
CA SER A 129 -19.59 1.95 -1.92
C SER A 129 -18.32 2.33 -2.68
N TYR A 130 -17.87 3.59 -2.59
CA TYR A 130 -16.57 4.00 -3.15
C TYR A 130 -15.42 3.15 -2.62
N PHE A 131 -15.29 2.98 -1.30
CA PHE A 131 -14.21 2.17 -0.74
C PHE A 131 -14.36 0.68 -1.04
N LYS A 132 -15.60 0.17 -1.01
CA LYS A 132 -15.87 -1.26 -1.18
C LYS A 132 -15.83 -1.67 -2.65
N ASP A 133 -16.71 -1.08 -3.45
CA ASP A 133 -17.03 -1.56 -4.79
C ASP A 133 -16.08 -0.96 -5.83
N ARG A 134 -15.73 0.33 -5.70
CA ARG A 134 -14.78 0.97 -6.64
C ARG A 134 -13.33 0.63 -6.32
N LEU A 135 -12.93 0.75 -5.06
CA LEU A 135 -11.53 0.52 -4.66
C LEU A 135 -11.24 -0.93 -4.23
N GLY A 136 -12.26 -1.79 -4.16
CA GLY A 136 -12.08 -3.21 -3.79
C GLY A 136 -11.55 -3.42 -2.37
N LEU A 137 -11.71 -2.45 -1.46
CA LEU A 137 -11.08 -2.52 -0.15
C LEU A 137 -11.78 -3.52 0.78
N LYS A 138 -10.97 -4.37 1.42
CA LYS A 138 -11.40 -5.30 2.47
C LYS A 138 -12.01 -4.54 3.65
N LYS A 139 -12.88 -5.20 4.42
CA LYS A 139 -13.51 -4.64 5.63
C LYS A 139 -12.48 -4.10 6.63
N SER A 140 -11.35 -4.78 6.81
CA SER A 140 -10.24 -4.34 7.68
C SER A 140 -9.65 -3.00 7.24
N HIS A 141 -9.42 -2.81 5.93
CA HIS A 141 -8.93 -1.56 5.35
C HIS A 141 -9.92 -0.42 5.60
N LYS A 142 -11.22 -0.66 5.32
CA LYS A 142 -12.29 0.32 5.58
C LYS A 142 -12.35 0.75 7.04
N ASN A 143 -12.34 -0.21 7.97
CA ASN A 143 -12.39 0.07 9.41
C ASN A 143 -11.20 0.92 9.87
N TYR A 144 -10.01 0.61 9.35
CA TYR A 144 -8.80 1.36 9.66
C TYR A 144 -8.86 2.79 9.09
N ILE A 145 -9.28 2.96 7.82
CA ILE A 145 -9.50 4.28 7.21
C ILE A 145 -10.46 5.12 8.06
N ILE A 146 -11.64 4.58 8.41
CA ILE A 146 -12.65 5.32 9.18
C ILE A 146 -12.09 5.73 10.54
N THR A 147 -11.39 4.82 11.23
CA THR A 147 -10.81 5.09 12.54
C THR A 147 -9.72 6.16 12.47
N LYS A 148 -8.83 6.07 11.48
CA LYS A 148 -7.75 7.04 11.28
C LYS A 148 -8.33 8.41 10.88
N SER A 149 -9.28 8.45 9.95
CA SER A 149 -9.99 9.69 9.58
C SER A 149 -10.69 10.35 10.75
N LYS A 150 -11.34 9.59 11.65
CA LYS A 150 -11.94 10.14 12.88
C LYS A 150 -10.90 10.80 13.79
N LYS A 151 -9.72 10.20 13.94
CA LYS A 151 -8.62 10.78 14.72
C LYS A 151 -8.13 12.08 14.07
N LEU A 152 -7.88 12.06 12.76
CA LEU A 152 -7.41 13.23 12.01
C LEU A 152 -8.44 14.36 11.98
N ALA A 153 -9.74 14.06 11.93
CA ALA A 153 -10.79 15.07 11.96
C ALA A 153 -10.86 15.84 13.30
N ARG A 154 -10.30 15.30 14.38
CA ARG A 154 -10.20 15.96 15.69
C ARG A 154 -8.95 16.84 15.82
N ILE A 155 -8.02 16.75 14.88
CA ILE A 155 -6.88 17.66 14.83
C ILE A 155 -7.40 19.03 14.44
N ARG A 156 -7.05 20.04 15.25
CA ARG A 156 -7.53 21.41 15.18
C ARG A 156 -7.32 21.98 13.79
#